data_AF-A0A832ALN5-F1
#
_entry.id   AF-A0A832ALN5-F1
#
_cell.length_a   1.000
_cell.length_b   1.000
_cell.length_c   1.000
_cell.angle_alpha   90.00
_cell.angle_beta   90.00
_cell.angle_gamma   90.00
#
_symmetry.space_group_name_H-M   'P 1'
#
loop_
_entity.id
_entity.type
_entity.pdbx_description
1 polymer ?
#
loop_
_entity_poly.entity_id
_entity_poly.type
_entity_poly.pdbx_seq_one_letter_code
_entity_poly.pdbx_strand_id
1 'polypeptide(L)'
;MMQRNFLFPVAMIIVLALLLGACAKKNPPRDEIPVIKNLLARLETAIKEGNAAAIDSLIMAQSYEHGYNSTSILEKIDTYLNGREFFGFGHREFFYTKTEGVVKCAVKADSADAGQAVEIILEKVGESWLVKKFDLK
;
A
#
# COMPACT_ATOMS: atom_id res chain seq x y z
N MET A 1 40.16 -50.97 -19.17
CA MET A 1 40.34 -49.62 -18.61
C MET A 1 39.58 -48.66 -19.52
N MET A 2 38.40 -48.19 -19.09
CA MET A 2 38.17 -46.87 -18.46
C MET A 2 38.44 -45.72 -19.45
N GLN A 3 37.56 -44.76 -19.72
CA GLN A 3 36.54 -44.16 -18.87
C GLN A 3 35.47 -43.42 -19.70
N ARG A 4 34.22 -43.43 -19.20
CA ARG A 4 33.01 -42.81 -19.78
C ARG A 4 33.06 -41.29 -19.64
N ASN A 5 32.99 -40.55 -20.74
CA ASN A 5 32.66 -39.12 -20.74
C ASN A 5 31.16 -38.92 -20.98
N PHE A 6 30.35 -39.12 -19.92
CA PHE A 6 28.90 -38.92 -19.92
C PHE A 6 28.47 -37.71 -19.06
N LEU A 7 29.38 -36.74 -18.84
CA LEU A 7 29.19 -35.64 -17.88
C LEU A 7 28.59 -34.35 -18.47
N PHE A 8 28.48 -34.21 -19.79
CA PHE A 8 28.04 -32.95 -20.42
C PHE A 8 26.52 -32.72 -20.53
N PRO A 9 25.61 -33.71 -20.66
CA PRO A 9 24.19 -33.40 -20.86
C PRO A 9 23.43 -33.11 -19.55
N VAL A 10 23.96 -33.51 -18.39
CA VAL A 10 23.27 -33.36 -17.09
C VAL A 10 23.36 -31.92 -16.57
N ALA A 11 24.48 -31.23 -16.79
CA ALA A 11 24.65 -29.86 -16.31
C ALA A 11 23.72 -28.87 -17.02
N MET A 12 23.42 -29.10 -18.30
CA MET A 12 22.55 -28.24 -19.10
C MET A 12 21.06 -28.35 -18.70
N ILE A 13 20.62 -29.53 -18.25
CA ILE A 13 19.24 -29.77 -17.79
C ILE A 13 18.97 -29.09 -16.44
N ILE A 14 19.96 -29.05 -15.53
CA ILE A 14 19.81 -28.41 -14.22
C ILE A 14 19.69 -26.88 -14.35
N VAL A 15 20.44 -26.27 -15.28
CA VAL A 15 20.34 -24.82 -15.56
C VAL A 15 18.99 -24.47 -16.18
N LEU A 16 18.45 -25.33 -17.05
CA LEU A 16 17.12 -25.13 -17.65
C LEU A 16 15.98 -25.29 -16.63
N ALA A 17 16.13 -26.21 -15.66
CA ALA A 17 15.17 -26.38 -14.56
C ALA A 17 15.20 -25.20 -13.56
N LEU A 18 16.37 -24.59 -13.32
CA LEU A 18 16.50 -23.41 -12.46
C LEU A 18 15.89 -22.14 -13.08
N LEU A 19 15.89 -22.02 -14.42
CA LEU A 19 15.26 -20.89 -15.12
C LEU A 19 13.72 -20.95 -15.10
N LEU A 20 13.13 -22.15 -15.00
CA LEU A 20 11.68 -22.32 -14.90
C LEU A 20 11.13 -22.01 -13.50
N GLY A 21 11.97 -22.05 -12.45
CA GLY A 21 11.58 -21.71 -11.08
C GLY A 21 11.52 -20.20 -10.79
N ALA A 22 12.23 -19.38 -11.57
CA ALA A 22 12.32 -17.94 -11.37
C ALA A 22 11.21 -17.12 -12.05
N CYS A 23 10.42 -17.73 -12.95
CA CYS A 23 9.33 -17.07 -13.69
C CYS A 23 7.93 -17.49 -13.23
N ALA A 24 7.78 -17.94 -11.99
CA ALA A 24 6.47 -18.12 -11.35
C ALA A 24 6.13 -16.95 -10.40
N LYS A 25 6.46 -15.70 -10.77
CA LYS A 25 5.73 -14.56 -10.23
C LYS A 25 4.32 -14.65 -10.81
N LYS A 26 3.44 -15.36 -10.09
CA LYS A 26 1.99 -15.35 -10.32
C LYS A 26 1.61 -13.92 -10.66
N ASN A 27 1.03 -13.72 -11.85
CA ASN A 27 0.37 -12.46 -12.19
C ASN A 27 -0.41 -11.99 -10.96
N PRO A 28 -0.33 -10.69 -10.61
CA PRO A 28 -1.14 -10.20 -9.51
C PRO A 28 -2.59 -10.65 -9.76
N PRO A 29 -3.30 -11.13 -8.72
CA PRO A 29 -4.73 -11.37 -8.86
C PRO A 29 -5.39 -10.10 -9.41
N ARG A 30 -6.53 -10.27 -10.11
CA ARG A 30 -7.40 -9.21 -10.67
C ARG A 30 -7.02 -7.79 -10.22
N ASP A 31 -6.82 -6.86 -11.16
CA ASP A 31 -6.44 -5.47 -10.86
C ASP A 31 -7.12 -4.91 -9.60
N GLU A 32 -6.34 -4.76 -8.53
CA GLU A 32 -6.80 -4.35 -7.20
C GLU A 32 -6.82 -2.82 -7.07
N ILE A 33 -6.27 -2.08 -8.05
CA ILE A 33 -6.21 -0.62 -8.03
C ILE A 33 -7.59 0.01 -7.81
N PRO A 34 -8.69 -0.43 -8.44
CA PRO A 34 -10.01 0.13 -8.17
C PRO A 34 -10.46 -0.05 -6.71
N VAL A 35 -10.13 -1.18 -6.08
CA VAL A 35 -10.48 -1.47 -4.68
C VAL A 35 -9.68 -0.56 -3.74
N ILE A 36 -8.38 -0.42 -3.99
CA ILE A 36 -7.51 0.48 -3.22
C ILE A 36 -7.93 1.94 -3.39
N LYS A 37 -8.29 2.37 -4.61
CA LYS A 37 -8.83 3.72 -4.87
C LYS A 37 -10.12 3.97 -4.08
N ASN A 38 -11.00 2.98 -3.98
CA ASN A 38 -12.22 3.09 -3.19
C ASN A 38 -11.92 3.21 -1.69
N LEU A 39 -10.96 2.42 -1.17
CA LEU A 39 -10.49 2.58 0.21
C LEU A 39 -9.97 3.99 0.47
N LEU A 40 -9.13 4.52 -0.42
CA LEU A 40 -8.57 5.86 -0.29
C LEU A 40 -9.66 6.93 -0.34
N ALA A 41 -10.67 6.78 -1.20
CA ALA A 41 -11.80 7.68 -1.27
C ALA A 41 -12.62 7.67 0.03
N ARG A 42 -12.89 6.48 0.60
CA ARG A 42 -13.57 6.35 1.90
C ARG A 42 -12.78 7.01 3.02
N LEU A 43 -11.45 6.83 3.04
CA LEU A 43 -10.57 7.48 4.01
C LEU A 43 -10.62 9.00 3.85
N GLU A 44 -10.54 9.50 2.61
CA GLU A 44 -10.63 10.94 2.31
C GLU A 44 -11.94 11.53 2.81
N THR A 45 -13.07 10.90 2.52
CA THR A 45 -14.39 11.33 3.00
C THR A 45 -14.44 11.34 4.53
N ALA A 46 -13.96 10.27 5.19
CA ALA A 46 -13.97 10.18 6.65
C ALA A 46 -13.11 11.27 7.31
N ILE A 47 -11.98 11.64 6.71
CA ILE A 47 -11.14 12.76 7.17
C ILE A 47 -11.86 14.10 6.96
N LYS A 48 -12.44 14.33 5.78
CA LYS A 48 -13.22 15.55 5.48
C LYS A 48 -14.34 15.79 6.47
N GLU A 49 -15.02 14.72 6.87
CA GLU A 49 -16.13 14.76 7.82
C GLU A 49 -15.68 14.78 9.29
N GLY A 50 -14.39 14.62 9.58
CA GLY A 50 -13.89 14.42 10.95
C GLY A 50 -14.46 13.16 11.63
N ASN A 51 -14.89 12.17 10.83
CA ASN A 51 -15.60 10.99 11.32
C ASN A 51 -14.61 9.93 11.82
N ALA A 52 -14.24 10.04 13.10
CA ALA A 52 -13.27 9.16 13.74
C ALA A 52 -13.61 7.67 13.60
N ALA A 53 -14.88 7.29 13.83
CA ALA A 53 -15.33 5.91 13.71
C ALA A 53 -15.19 5.36 12.27
N ALA A 54 -15.46 6.18 11.26
CA ALA A 54 -15.26 5.79 9.87
C ALA A 54 -13.78 5.60 9.53
N ILE A 55 -12.89 6.48 10.04
CA ILE A 55 -11.44 6.32 9.88
C ILE A 55 -10.98 5.02 10.55
N ASP A 56 -11.37 4.79 11.80
CA ASP A 56 -11.01 3.60 12.57
C ASP A 56 -11.48 2.30 11.89
N SER A 57 -12.64 2.31 11.23
CA SER A 57 -13.14 1.16 10.46
C SER A 57 -12.26 0.75 9.26
N LEU A 58 -11.35 1.63 8.84
CA LEU A 58 -10.42 1.40 7.73
C LEU A 58 -9.02 1.00 8.21
N ILE A 59 -8.75 1.06 9.52
CA ILE A 59 -7.44 0.79 10.12
C ILE A 59 -7.37 -0.66 10.61
N MET A 60 -6.21 -1.29 10.47
CA MET A 60 -5.98 -2.60 11.08
C MET A 60 -5.94 -2.50 12.60
N ALA A 61 -6.59 -3.43 13.30
CA ALA A 61 -6.58 -3.49 14.77
C ALA A 61 -5.15 -3.50 15.37
N GLN A 62 -4.21 -4.21 14.73
CA GLN A 62 -2.81 -4.26 15.18
C GLN A 62 -2.06 -2.93 15.02
N SER A 63 -2.53 -2.01 14.18
CA SER A 63 -1.89 -0.72 13.96
C SER A 63 -2.11 0.28 15.10
N TYR A 64 -3.10 0.02 15.96
CA TYR A 64 -3.35 0.81 17.17
C TYR A 64 -2.19 0.71 18.17
N GLU A 65 -1.53 -0.45 18.25
CA GLU A 65 -0.35 -0.66 19.09
C GLU A 65 0.84 0.22 18.68
N HIS A 66 0.85 0.66 17.42
CA HIS A 66 1.85 1.57 16.87
C HIS A 66 1.39 3.04 16.85
N GLY A 67 0.25 3.33 17.50
CA GLY A 67 -0.30 4.68 17.59
C GLY A 67 -0.98 5.17 16.32
N TYR A 68 -1.28 4.30 15.34
CA TYR A 68 -2.10 4.67 14.19
C TYR A 68 -3.58 4.44 14.52
N ASN A 69 -4.29 5.54 14.72
CA ASN A 69 -5.72 5.59 14.98
C ASN A 69 -6.31 6.89 14.42
N SER A 70 -7.64 7.00 14.39
CA SER A 70 -8.36 8.18 13.91
C SER A 70 -7.84 9.50 14.51
N THR A 71 -7.70 9.58 15.83
CA THR A 71 -7.18 10.77 16.53
C THR A 71 -5.81 11.19 16.01
N SER A 72 -4.86 10.25 15.96
CA SER A 72 -3.49 10.53 15.51
C SER A 72 -3.42 11.01 14.06
N ILE A 73 -4.30 10.49 13.18
CA ILE A 73 -4.33 10.86 11.77
C ILE A 73 -4.92 12.26 11.62
N LEU A 74 -6.03 12.53 12.30
CA LEU A 74 -6.67 13.83 12.28
C LEU A 74 -5.76 14.91 12.87
N GLU A 75 -5.12 14.67 14.01
CA GLU A 75 -4.17 15.61 14.64
C GLU A 75 -2.98 15.91 13.73
N LYS A 76 -2.41 14.88 13.09
CA LYS A 76 -1.31 15.03 12.13
C LYS A 76 -1.71 15.90 10.95
N ILE A 77 -2.88 15.67 10.38
CA ILE A 77 -3.40 16.43 9.25
C ILE A 77 -3.72 17.86 9.68
N ASP A 78 -4.40 18.06 10.79
CA ASP A 78 -4.75 19.39 11.32
C ASP A 78 -3.50 20.22 11.63
N THR A 79 -2.49 19.60 12.26
CA THR A 79 -1.19 20.24 12.53
C THR A 79 -0.53 20.73 11.25
N TYR A 80 -0.56 19.94 10.18
CA TYR A 80 -0.01 20.36 8.89
C TYR A 80 -0.85 21.47 8.24
N LEU A 81 -2.17 21.35 8.29
CA LEU A 81 -3.07 22.29 7.65
C LEU A 81 -3.11 23.65 8.36
N ASN A 82 -2.79 23.69 9.66
CA ASN A 82 -2.71 24.88 10.50
C ASN A 82 -3.99 25.74 10.42
N GLY A 83 -5.12 25.10 10.69
CA GLY A 83 -6.45 25.73 10.63
C GLY A 83 -7.07 25.82 9.23
N ARG A 84 -6.39 25.32 8.19
CA ARG A 84 -7.00 25.15 6.86
C ARG A 84 -7.81 23.86 6.78
N GLU A 85 -8.82 23.84 5.91
CA GLU A 85 -9.63 22.64 5.70
C GLU A 85 -8.90 21.59 4.87
N PHE A 86 -9.16 20.32 5.15
CA PHE A 86 -8.65 19.22 4.35
C PHE A 86 -9.40 19.14 3.01
N PHE A 87 -8.70 19.44 1.91
CA PHE A 87 -9.30 19.40 0.57
C PHE A 87 -9.30 18.00 -0.04
N GLY A 88 -8.27 17.18 0.23
CA GLY A 88 -8.17 15.81 -0.27
C GLY A 88 -6.74 15.35 -0.51
N PHE A 89 -6.61 14.14 -1.03
CA PHE A 89 -5.31 13.59 -1.42
C PHE A 89 -4.94 13.98 -2.86
N GLY A 90 -3.83 14.68 -3.06
CA GLY A 90 -3.20 14.95 -4.36
C GLY A 90 -2.17 13.90 -4.76
N HIS A 91 -1.67 13.99 -6.00
CA HIS A 91 -0.51 13.25 -6.53
C HIS A 91 -0.45 11.76 -6.12
N ARG A 92 -1.48 11.00 -6.50
CA ARG A 92 -1.68 9.62 -6.03
C ARG A 92 -0.94 8.62 -6.91
N GLU A 93 -0.01 7.89 -6.32
CA GLU A 93 0.67 6.74 -6.92
C GLU A 93 0.35 5.48 -6.13
N PHE A 94 0.06 4.38 -6.85
CA PHE A 94 -0.39 3.13 -6.25
C PHE A 94 0.61 2.02 -6.59
N PHE A 95 1.14 1.37 -5.56
CA PHE A 95 2.01 0.21 -5.67
C PHE A 95 1.39 -0.92 -4.86
N TYR A 96 1.32 -2.13 -5.40
CA TYR A 96 0.76 -3.25 -4.64
C TYR A 96 1.35 -4.60 -5.06
N THR A 97 1.30 -5.53 -4.10
CA THR A 97 1.52 -6.96 -4.25
C THR A 97 0.21 -7.69 -3.96
N LYS A 98 0.24 -9.02 -3.86
CA LYS A 98 -0.94 -9.81 -3.52
C LYS A 98 -1.52 -9.46 -2.13
N THR A 99 -0.68 -9.04 -1.19
CA THR A 99 -1.06 -8.88 0.23
C THR A 99 -0.72 -7.52 0.81
N GLU A 100 0.09 -6.72 0.12
CA GLU A 100 0.57 -5.43 0.62
C GLU A 100 0.39 -4.35 -0.43
N GLY A 101 0.16 -3.12 0.02
CA GLY A 101 -0.02 -1.96 -0.83
C GLY A 101 0.68 -0.75 -0.24
N VAL A 102 1.12 0.15 -1.10
CA VAL A 102 1.65 1.45 -0.73
C VAL A 102 0.98 2.48 -1.62
N VAL A 103 0.35 3.47 -0.98
CA VAL A 103 -0.18 4.65 -1.66
C VAL A 103 0.70 5.82 -1.28
N LYS A 104 1.34 6.42 -2.28
CA LYS A 104 2.04 7.70 -2.12
C LYS A 104 1.12 8.80 -2.60
N CYS A 105 0.90 9.80 -1.78
CA CYS A 105 0.01 10.93 -2.10
C CYS A 105 0.45 12.19 -1.36
N ALA A 106 -0.29 13.28 -1.54
CA ALA A 106 -0.09 14.52 -0.80
C ALA A 106 -1.38 14.97 -0.11
N VAL A 107 -1.33 15.39 1.15
CA VAL A 107 -2.44 16.07 1.85
C VAL A 107 -2.50 17.51 1.36
N LYS A 108 -3.64 17.95 0.82
CA LYS A 108 -3.81 19.30 0.27
C LYS A 108 -4.85 20.10 1.03
N ALA A 109 -4.66 21.41 1.14
CA ALA A 109 -5.66 22.35 1.64
C ALA A 109 -6.54 22.98 0.55
N ASP A 110 -6.08 22.99 -0.71
CA ASP A 110 -6.83 23.50 -1.86
C ASP A 110 -6.22 22.96 -3.18
N SER A 111 -6.72 23.42 -4.34
CA SER A 111 -6.23 22.98 -5.65
C SER A 111 -4.80 23.44 -5.97
N ALA A 112 -4.38 24.61 -5.48
CA ALA A 112 -3.07 25.22 -5.72
C ALA A 112 -1.99 24.72 -4.75
N ASP A 113 -2.38 24.15 -3.60
CA ASP A 113 -1.46 23.61 -2.60
C ASP A 113 -0.62 22.45 -3.18
N ALA A 114 0.71 22.51 -3.04
CA ALA A 114 1.59 21.40 -3.40
C ALA A 114 1.34 20.16 -2.51
N GLY A 115 0.88 20.39 -1.28
CA GLY A 115 0.52 19.39 -0.29
C GLY A 115 1.70 18.78 0.48
N GLN A 116 1.42 18.18 1.63
CA GLN A 116 2.39 17.40 2.40
C GLN A 116 2.42 15.96 1.91
N ALA A 117 3.59 15.44 1.57
CA ALA A 117 3.71 14.05 1.17
C ALA A 117 3.26 13.10 2.30
N VAL A 118 2.46 12.11 1.91
CA VAL A 118 1.97 11.04 2.76
C VAL A 118 2.27 9.70 2.11
N GLU A 119 2.69 8.75 2.94
CA GLU A 119 2.78 7.35 2.57
C GLU A 119 1.80 6.54 3.42
N ILE A 120 0.87 5.86 2.75
CA ILE A 120 -0.12 4.99 3.37
C ILE A 120 0.24 3.55 3.04
N ILE A 121 0.57 2.76 4.05
CA ILE A 121 0.84 1.33 3.90
C ILE A 121 -0.46 0.57 4.15
N LEU A 122 -0.78 -0.33 3.22
CA LEU A 122 -1.98 -1.15 3.23
C LEU A 122 -1.62 -2.62 3.34
N GLU A 123 -2.51 -3.39 3.96
CA GLU A 123 -2.44 -4.84 4.03
C GLU A 123 -3.79 -5.45 3.67
N LYS A 124 -3.77 -6.55 2.91
CA LYS A 124 -4.97 -7.27 2.51
C LYS A 124 -5.30 -8.35 3.52
N VAL A 125 -6.47 -8.25 4.15
CA VAL A 125 -7.02 -9.23 5.10
C VAL A 125 -8.28 -9.83 4.48
N GLY A 126 -8.17 -11.08 4.03
CA GLY A 126 -9.22 -11.72 3.22
C GLY A 126 -9.42 -10.98 1.89
N GLU A 127 -10.64 -10.48 1.66
CA GLU A 127 -10.99 -9.70 0.46
C GLU A 127 -10.88 -8.17 0.67
N SER A 128 -10.53 -7.73 1.88
CA SER A 128 -10.50 -6.31 2.23
C SER A 128 -9.08 -5.79 2.33
N TRP A 129 -8.83 -4.61 1.78
CA TRP A 129 -7.65 -3.81 2.07
C TRP A 129 -7.90 -2.98 3.33
N LEU A 130 -6.89 -2.83 4.18
CA LEU A 130 -6.95 -2.02 5.40
C LEU A 130 -5.67 -1.19 5.53
N VAL A 131 -5.76 -0.04 6.20
CA VAL A 131 -4.64 0.84 6.52
C VAL A 131 -3.83 0.22 7.65
N LYS A 132 -2.57 -0.10 7.35
CA LYS A 132 -1.57 -0.58 8.30
C LYS A 132 -0.75 0.57 8.89
N LYS A 133 -0.45 1.59 8.08
CA LYS A 133 0.40 2.73 8.48
C LYS A 133 -0.04 4.02 7.78
N PHE A 134 0.09 5.14 8.48
CA PHE A 134 -0.13 6.49 7.92
C PHE A 134 0.98 7.44 8.39
N ASP A 135 1.86 7.81 7.45
CA ASP A 135 2.99 8.70 7.72
C ASP A 135 2.95 9.94 6.83
N LEU A 136 2.94 11.12 7.46
CA LEU A 136 3.39 12.36 6.82
C LEU A 136 4.93 12.32 6.76
N LYS A 137 5.50 12.64 5.58
CA LYS A 137 6.96 12.71 5.38
C LYS A 137 7.54 14.07 5.72
#